data_AF-A0A8H4UVP1-F1
#
_entry.id   AF-A0A8H4UVP1-F1
#
_cell.length_a   1.000
_cell.length_b   1.000
_cell.length_c   1.000
_cell.angle_alpha   90.00
_cell.angle_beta   90.00
_cell.angle_gamma   90.00
#
_symmetry.space_group_name_H-M   'P 1'
#
loop_
_entity.id
_entity.type
_entity.pdbx_description
1 polymer ?
#
loop_
_entity_poly.entity_id
_entity_poly.type
_entity_poly.pdbx_seq_one_letter_code
_entity_poly.pdbx_strand_id
1 'polypeptide(L)'
;MGSRLQANSDLVRKRIQSHTFDDDNGDEYEASAFGGFNDYFRRKKLKLQNRDAHIRASSENNPPIFRGVVAHVNGYTQPSLNDLHHLIVSHGGGFLQYLDGKTSATHIIASSLTPKKREEFRRYRIVKPAWVVDSVKAGRLLPWDNYRVVDEGVSQKVL
;
A
#
# COMPACT_ATOMS: atom_id res chain seq x y z
N MET A 1 -14.58 -5.11 18.69
CA MET A 1 -13.52 -4.20 19.19
C MET A 1 -12.29 -4.39 18.30
N GLY A 2 -11.96 -3.43 17.44
CA GLY A 2 -10.82 -3.54 16.51
C GLY A 2 -9.49 -3.33 17.24
N SER A 3 -8.50 -4.16 16.93
CA SER A 3 -7.13 -4.03 17.45
C SER A 3 -6.55 -2.65 17.12
N ARG A 4 -5.70 -2.08 17.99
CA ARG A 4 -4.95 -0.81 17.75
C ARG A 4 -4.26 -0.75 16.38
N LEU A 5 -3.88 -1.92 15.85
CA LEU A 5 -3.24 -2.07 14.55
C LEU A 5 -4.18 -1.76 13.37
N GLN A 6 -5.47 -2.05 13.53
CA GLN A 6 -6.51 -1.78 12.53
C GLN A 6 -6.78 -0.28 12.44
N ALA A 7 -6.76 0.42 13.59
CA ALA A 7 -6.96 1.86 13.64
C ALA A 7 -5.94 2.65 12.80
N ASN A 8 -4.66 2.27 12.84
CA ASN A 8 -3.62 2.98 12.08
C ASN A 8 -3.75 2.78 10.56
N SER A 9 -3.91 1.54 10.11
CA SER A 9 -4.14 1.26 8.69
C SER A 9 -5.43 1.89 8.19
N ASP A 10 -6.47 1.95 9.02
CA ASP A 10 -7.73 2.60 8.69
C ASP A 10 -7.59 4.13 8.59
N LEU A 11 -6.79 4.76 9.47
CA LEU A 11 -6.48 6.19 9.36
C LEU A 11 -5.69 6.48 8.08
N VAL A 12 -4.68 5.66 7.77
CA VAL A 12 -3.91 5.80 6.52
C VAL A 12 -4.81 5.63 5.31
N ARG A 13 -5.68 4.61 5.32
CA ARG A 13 -6.67 4.38 4.27
C ARG A 13 -7.59 5.58 4.11
N LYS A 14 -8.20 6.09 5.20
CA LYS A 14 -9.10 7.24 5.16
C LYS A 14 -8.39 8.46 4.56
N ARG A 15 -7.15 8.72 4.98
CA ARG A 15 -6.32 9.80 4.42
C ARG A 15 -6.07 9.64 2.93
N ILE A 16 -5.74 8.43 2.45
CA ILE A 16 -5.52 8.17 1.01
C ILE A 16 -6.83 8.34 0.23
N GLN A 17 -7.96 7.91 0.80
CA GLN A 17 -9.28 8.00 0.16
C GLN A 17 -9.81 9.42 0.09
N SER A 18 -9.54 10.25 1.11
CA SER A 18 -9.95 11.66 1.13
C SER A 18 -8.98 12.58 0.37
N HIS A 19 -7.84 12.07 -0.11
CA HIS A 19 -6.85 12.87 -0.80
C HIS A 19 -7.32 13.19 -2.22
N THR A 20 -7.64 14.46 -2.45
CA THR A 20 -7.91 15.06 -3.76
C THR A 20 -6.70 15.89 -4.18
N PHE A 21 -6.51 16.02 -5.49
CA PHE A 21 -5.43 16.80 -6.07
C PHE A 21 -6.00 17.63 -7.21
N ASP A 22 -5.88 18.96 -7.09
CA ASP A 22 -6.49 19.92 -8.01
C ASP A 22 -5.43 20.58 -8.93
N ASP A 23 -4.32 21.08 -8.38
CA ASP A 23 -3.24 21.73 -9.15
C ASP A 23 -1.84 21.63 -8.50
N ASP A 24 -0.80 21.98 -9.26
CA ASP A 24 0.62 21.94 -8.83
C ASP A 24 1.07 23.20 -8.04
N ASN A 25 0.14 24.03 -7.54
CA ASN A 25 0.48 25.28 -6.83
C ASN A 25 0.69 25.08 -5.32
N GLY A 26 0.56 23.85 -4.82
CA GLY A 26 0.71 23.54 -3.40
C GLY A 26 2.15 23.58 -2.88
N ASP A 27 2.29 23.78 -1.57
CA ASP A 27 3.57 23.78 -0.82
C ASP A 27 4.46 22.57 -1.14
N GLU A 28 3.88 21.44 -1.55
CA GLU A 28 4.66 20.26 -1.93
C GLU A 28 5.61 20.52 -3.10
N TYR A 29 5.31 21.45 -4.00
CA TYR A 29 6.12 21.76 -5.17
C TYR A 29 7.14 22.88 -4.94
N GLU A 30 7.10 23.56 -3.80
CA GLU A 30 8.08 24.59 -3.46
C GLU A 30 9.49 24.01 -3.19
N ALA A 31 10.49 24.87 -3.38
CA ALA A 31 11.88 24.56 -3.04
C ALA A 31 12.02 24.21 -1.55
N SER A 32 12.80 23.17 -1.25
CA SER A 32 13.11 22.78 0.12
C SER A 32 14.34 23.52 0.63
N ALA A 33 14.28 24.03 1.86
CA ALA A 33 15.44 24.62 2.53
C ALA A 33 16.40 23.55 3.06
N PHE A 34 17.68 23.90 3.20
CA PHE A 34 18.68 23.03 3.82
C PHE A 34 18.30 22.72 5.28
N GLY A 35 18.43 21.45 5.70
CA GLY A 35 18.04 20.99 7.03
C GLY A 35 16.55 20.60 7.18
N GLY A 36 15.71 20.82 6.17
CA GLY A 36 14.27 20.51 6.20
C GLY A 36 13.91 19.07 5.85
N PHE A 37 14.61 18.05 6.36
CA PHE A 37 14.36 16.64 5.98
C PHE A 37 12.90 16.20 6.22
N ASN A 38 12.31 16.62 7.34
CA ASN A 38 10.91 16.32 7.67
C ASN A 38 9.94 16.94 6.66
N ASP A 39 10.17 18.19 6.27
CA ASP A 39 9.35 18.86 5.25
C ASP A 39 9.53 18.23 3.89
N TYR A 40 10.77 17.94 3.48
CA TYR A 40 11.04 17.23 2.24
C TYR A 40 10.28 15.89 2.19
N PHE A 41 10.35 15.09 3.26
CA PHE A 41 9.67 13.79 3.29
C PHE A 41 8.14 13.92 3.32
N ARG A 42 7.60 14.95 4.00
CA ARG A 42 6.17 15.29 3.97
C ARG A 42 5.72 15.66 2.55
N ARG A 43 6.42 16.60 1.90
CA ARG A 43 6.17 17.04 0.51
C ARG A 43 6.28 15.87 -0.47
N LYS A 44 7.29 15.01 -0.31
CA LYS A 44 7.46 13.80 -1.12
C LYS A 44 6.28 12.83 -1.00
N LYS A 45 5.75 12.63 0.21
CA LYS A 45 4.56 11.80 0.42
C LYS A 45 3.33 12.38 -0.26
N LEU A 46 3.12 13.70 -0.16
CA LEU A 46 2.02 14.38 -0.84
C LEU A 46 2.10 14.17 -2.36
N LYS A 47 3.27 14.37 -2.98
CA LYS A 47 3.45 14.11 -4.41
C LYS A 47 3.13 12.67 -4.82
N LEU A 48 3.48 11.69 -3.99
CA LEU A 48 3.10 10.30 -4.25
C LEU A 48 1.59 10.09 -4.17
N GLN A 49 0.91 10.76 -3.24
CA GLN A 49 -0.55 10.74 -3.14
C GLN A 49 -1.23 11.47 -4.31
N ASN A 50 -0.65 12.56 -4.81
CA ASN A 50 -1.10 13.27 -6.02
C ASN A 50 -1.02 12.35 -7.24
N ARG A 51 0.11 11.64 -7.41
CA ARG A 51 0.26 10.61 -8.45
C ARG A 51 -0.82 9.52 -8.34
N ASP A 52 -1.11 9.05 -7.14
CA ASP A 52 -2.15 8.05 -6.92
C ASP A 52 -3.55 8.60 -7.22
N ALA A 53 -3.81 9.88 -6.97
CA ALA A 53 -5.07 10.54 -7.29
C ALA A 53 -5.31 10.55 -8.81
N HIS A 54 -4.28 10.86 -9.61
CA HIS A 54 -4.36 10.76 -11.07
C HIS A 54 -4.68 9.32 -11.53
N ILE A 55 -4.01 8.31 -10.97
CA ILE A 55 -4.27 6.90 -11.34
C ILE A 55 -5.73 6.52 -11.04
N ARG A 56 -6.27 6.94 -9.89
CA ARG A 56 -7.68 6.70 -9.52
C ARG A 56 -8.64 7.40 -10.48
N ALA A 57 -8.40 8.67 -10.80
CA ALA A 57 -9.24 9.45 -11.72
C ALA A 57 -9.22 8.86 -13.14
N SER A 58 -8.09 8.34 -13.62
CA SER A 58 -8.02 7.67 -14.92
C SER A 58 -8.66 6.28 -14.95
N SER A 59 -9.07 5.73 -13.79
CA SER A 59 -9.53 4.34 -13.63
C SER A 59 -10.94 4.23 -13.04
N GLU A 60 -11.79 5.26 -13.19
CA GLU A 60 -13.13 5.31 -12.57
C GLU A 60 -14.04 4.12 -12.91
N ASN A 61 -13.83 3.49 -14.08
CA ASN A 61 -14.61 2.34 -14.53
C ASN A 61 -14.16 1.00 -13.92
N ASN A 62 -13.03 0.96 -13.22
CA ASN A 62 -12.53 -0.28 -12.63
C ASN A 62 -13.28 -0.62 -11.34
N PRO A 63 -13.63 -1.89 -11.11
CA PRO A 63 -14.27 -2.29 -9.86
C PRO A 63 -13.30 -2.09 -8.69
N PRO A 64 -13.73 -1.46 -7.57
CA PRO A 64 -12.87 -1.13 -6.44
C PRO A 64 -12.62 -2.35 -5.53
N ILE A 65 -12.04 -3.41 -6.10
CA ILE A 65 -11.86 -4.71 -5.45
C ILE A 65 -10.88 -4.66 -4.28
N PHE A 66 -9.93 -3.72 -4.28
CA PHE A 66 -8.96 -3.53 -3.20
C PHE A 66 -9.42 -2.48 -2.19
N ARG A 67 -10.71 -2.14 -2.15
CA ARG A 67 -11.26 -1.22 -1.15
C ARG A 67 -10.95 -1.73 0.26
N GLY A 68 -10.14 -0.98 1.00
CA GLY A 68 -9.71 -1.36 2.35
C GLY A 68 -8.36 -2.05 2.43
N VAL A 69 -7.71 -2.30 1.30
CA VAL A 69 -6.33 -2.72 1.23
C VAL A 69 -5.44 -1.48 1.17
N VAL A 70 -4.48 -1.41 2.08
CA VAL A 70 -3.29 -0.55 1.98
C VAL A 70 -2.08 -1.47 1.80
N ALA A 71 -1.42 -1.39 0.66
CA ALA A 71 -0.37 -2.30 0.27
C ALA A 71 1.01 -1.63 0.25
N HIS A 72 2.03 -2.42 0.56
CA HIS A 72 3.43 -2.05 0.38
C HIS A 72 4.16 -3.19 -0.33
N VAL A 73 4.97 -2.88 -1.34
CA VAL A 73 5.78 -3.87 -2.06
C VAL A 73 7.19 -3.88 -1.50
N ASN A 74 7.69 -5.06 -1.14
CA ASN A 74 9.04 -5.24 -0.62
C ASN A 74 9.84 -6.24 -1.47
N GLY A 75 11.01 -5.78 -1.91
CA GLY A 75 11.94 -6.59 -2.69
C GLY A 75 11.57 -6.70 -4.17
N TYR A 76 12.23 -7.63 -4.86
CA TYR A 76 11.98 -7.88 -6.27
C TYR A 76 10.69 -8.69 -6.47
N THR A 77 9.83 -8.19 -7.36
CA THR A 77 8.55 -8.82 -7.70
C THR A 77 8.38 -8.93 -9.21
N GLN A 78 7.64 -9.96 -9.61
CA GLN A 78 7.09 -10.09 -10.96
C GLN A 78 5.57 -10.28 -10.81
N PRO A 79 4.72 -9.38 -11.32
CA PRO A 79 5.00 -8.10 -12.02
C PRO A 79 5.77 -7.06 -11.20
N SER A 80 6.24 -6.00 -11.87
CA SER A 80 7.10 -4.99 -11.24
C SER A 80 6.38 -4.18 -10.16
N LEU A 81 7.13 -3.46 -9.33
CA LEU A 81 6.56 -2.57 -8.31
C LEU A 81 5.59 -1.57 -8.92
N ASN A 82 5.93 -0.99 -10.08
CA ASN A 82 5.09 0.01 -10.73
C ASN A 82 3.80 -0.61 -11.26
N ASP A 83 3.87 -1.83 -11.81
CA ASP A 83 2.68 -2.55 -12.29
C ASP A 83 1.75 -2.89 -11.13
N LEU A 84 2.29 -3.43 -10.03
CA LEU A 84 1.53 -3.72 -8.83
C LEU A 84 0.93 -2.45 -8.23
N HIS A 85 1.69 -1.36 -8.18
CA HIS A 85 1.21 -0.06 -7.72
C HIS A 85 0.02 0.41 -8.54
N HIS A 86 0.14 0.41 -9.88
CA HIS A 86 -0.95 0.79 -10.78
C HIS A 86 -2.18 -0.09 -10.58
N LEU A 87 -2.02 -1.42 -10.53
CA LEU A 87 -3.12 -2.37 -10.35
C LEU A 87 -3.85 -2.17 -9.01
N ILE A 88 -3.13 -1.87 -7.94
CA ILE A 88 -3.75 -1.70 -6.62
C ILE A 88 -4.55 -0.39 -6.58
N VAL A 89 -3.94 0.71 -7.05
CA VAL A 89 -4.55 2.04 -6.97
C VAL A 89 -5.71 2.19 -7.96
N SER A 90 -5.57 1.66 -9.18
CA SER A 90 -6.64 1.70 -10.19
C SER A 90 -7.88 0.93 -9.77
N HIS A 91 -7.74 -0.06 -8.88
CA HIS A 91 -8.83 -0.86 -8.32
C HIS A 91 -9.19 -0.45 -6.87
N GLY A 92 -8.97 0.82 -6.52
CA GLY A 92 -9.48 1.43 -5.27
C GLY A 92 -8.71 1.07 -4.00
N GLY A 93 -7.53 0.48 -4.14
CA GLY A 93 -6.59 0.23 -3.04
C GLY A 93 -5.70 1.44 -2.74
N GLY A 94 -5.16 1.48 -1.52
CA GLY A 94 -4.11 2.42 -1.14
C GLY A 94 -2.72 1.80 -1.32
N PHE A 95 -1.75 2.61 -1.72
CA PHE A 95 -0.37 2.17 -1.86
C PHE A 95 0.57 3.01 -0.98
N LEU A 96 1.52 2.35 -0.33
CA LEU A 96 2.57 2.99 0.46
C LEU A 96 3.93 2.63 -0.12
N GLN A 97 4.63 3.62 -0.66
CA GLN A 97 6.01 3.43 -1.09
C GLN A 97 6.95 3.27 0.12
N TYR A 98 6.61 3.90 1.25
CA TYR A 98 7.40 3.86 2.48
C TYR A 98 6.51 3.44 3.66
N LEU A 99 7.03 2.56 4.51
CA LEU A 99 6.39 2.20 5.77
C LEU A 99 6.81 3.19 6.85
N ASP A 100 5.92 4.10 7.21
CA ASP A 100 6.16 5.14 8.22
C ASP A 100 6.18 4.63 9.67
N GLY A 101 5.81 3.38 9.87
CA GLY A 101 5.74 2.78 11.19
C GLY A 101 5.16 1.38 11.15
N LYS A 102 5.14 0.74 12.31
CA LYS A 102 4.45 -0.54 12.49
C LYS A 102 2.95 -0.29 12.27
N THR A 103 2.33 -1.04 11.36
CA THR A 103 0.89 -1.11 11.06
C THR A 103 0.29 -0.07 10.13
N SER A 104 1.11 0.68 9.39
CA SER A 104 0.60 1.60 8.36
C SER A 104 0.01 0.88 7.14
N ALA A 105 0.53 -0.31 6.82
CA ALA A 105 0.04 -1.17 5.74
C ALA A 105 -0.81 -2.33 6.27
N THR A 106 -1.77 -2.76 5.45
CA THR A 106 -2.58 -3.97 5.69
C THR A 106 -1.92 -5.22 5.14
N HIS A 107 -1.27 -5.10 3.97
CA HIS A 107 -0.64 -6.21 3.25
C HIS A 107 0.76 -5.80 2.77
N ILE A 108 1.72 -6.70 2.94
CA ILE A 108 3.06 -6.59 2.36
C ILE A 108 3.13 -7.57 1.20
N ILE A 109 3.42 -7.06 0.00
CA ILE A 109 3.56 -7.87 -1.20
C ILE A 109 5.04 -8.15 -1.42
N ALA A 110 5.43 -9.41 -1.45
CA ALA A 110 6.81 -9.83 -1.67
C ALA A 110 6.87 -11.20 -2.35
N SER A 111 7.88 -11.44 -3.17
CA SER A 111 8.15 -12.79 -3.70
C SER A 111 8.85 -13.67 -2.66
N SER A 112 9.79 -13.07 -1.92
CA SER A 112 10.56 -13.70 -0.86
C SER A 112 11.01 -12.65 0.17
N LEU A 113 11.37 -13.08 1.37
CA LEU A 113 11.84 -12.20 2.44
C LEU A 113 13.14 -12.74 3.05
N THR A 114 14.05 -11.83 3.40
CA THR A 114 15.22 -12.15 4.21
C THR A 114 14.79 -12.48 5.65
N PRO A 115 15.58 -13.25 6.42
CA PRO A 115 15.22 -13.62 7.79
C PRO A 115 14.87 -12.42 8.68
N LYS A 116 15.68 -11.35 8.61
CA LYS A 116 15.43 -10.10 9.34
C LYS A 116 14.09 -9.45 8.97
N LYS A 117 13.74 -9.41 7.68
CA LYS A 117 12.46 -8.85 7.21
C LYS A 117 11.27 -9.73 7.57
N ARG A 118 11.46 -11.05 7.66
CA ARG A 118 10.43 -11.97 8.15
C ARG A 118 10.03 -11.64 9.59
N GLU A 119 11.01 -11.42 10.47
CA GLU A 119 10.76 -11.02 11.86
C GLU A 119 10.10 -9.64 11.94
N GLU A 120 10.61 -8.67 11.17
CA GLU A 120 10.06 -7.30 11.12
C GLU A 120 8.60 -7.30 10.66
N PHE A 121 8.26 -8.14 9.68
CA PHE A 121 6.94 -8.20 9.08
C PHE A 121 6.02 -9.28 9.64
N ARG A 122 6.43 -9.98 10.71
CA ARG A 122 5.69 -11.11 11.30
C ARG A 122 4.22 -10.84 11.60
N ARG A 123 3.86 -9.58 11.91
CA ARG A 123 2.50 -9.16 12.24
C ARG A 123 1.67 -8.68 11.04
N TYR A 124 2.25 -8.59 9.86
CA TYR A 124 1.55 -8.20 8.64
C TYR A 124 1.09 -9.41 7.85
N ARG A 125 0.10 -9.20 6.98
CA ARG A 125 -0.29 -10.17 5.96
C ARG A 125 0.73 -10.10 4.83
N ILE A 126 1.54 -11.13 4.68
CA ILE A 126 2.61 -11.17 3.67
C ILE A 126 2.14 -12.06 2.52
N VAL A 127 1.90 -11.44 1.36
CA VAL A 127 1.28 -12.08 0.20
C VAL A 127 2.19 -12.05 -1.03
N LYS A 128 2.04 -13.06 -1.88
CA LYS A 128 2.73 -13.12 -3.17
C LYS A 128 2.14 -12.10 -4.16
N PRO A 129 2.93 -11.57 -5.12
CA PRO A 129 2.44 -10.69 -6.17
C PRO A 129 1.25 -11.24 -6.96
N ALA A 130 1.21 -12.58 -7.14
CA ALA A 130 0.12 -13.29 -7.81
C ALA A 130 -1.26 -12.99 -7.18
N TRP A 131 -1.34 -12.71 -5.88
CA TRP A 131 -2.59 -12.36 -5.22
C TRP A 131 -3.25 -11.13 -5.84
N VAL A 132 -2.46 -10.12 -6.20
CA VAL A 132 -2.95 -8.88 -6.81
C VAL A 132 -3.45 -9.18 -8.23
N VAL A 133 -2.61 -9.85 -9.02
CA VAL A 133 -2.92 -10.16 -10.43
C VAL A 133 -4.15 -11.04 -10.54
N ASP A 134 -4.22 -12.10 -9.74
CA ASP A 134 -5.33 -13.05 -9.75
C ASP A 134 -6.62 -12.40 -9.23
N SER A 135 -6.55 -11.52 -8.22
CA SER A 135 -7.73 -10.79 -7.75
C SER A 135 -8.29 -9.84 -8.80
N VAL A 136 -7.41 -9.14 -9.53
CA VAL A 136 -7.81 -8.29 -10.66
C VAL A 136 -8.44 -9.13 -11.76
N LYS A 137 -7.80 -10.24 -12.15
CA LYS A 137 -8.31 -11.16 -13.17
C LYS A 137 -9.66 -11.77 -12.78
N ALA A 138 -9.86 -12.07 -11.51
CA ALA A 138 -11.11 -12.60 -10.97
C ALA A 138 -12.19 -11.53 -10.75
N GLY A 139 -11.87 -10.24 -10.89
CA GLY A 139 -12.79 -9.13 -10.63
C GLY A 139 -13.24 -9.02 -9.17
N ARG A 140 -12.53 -9.66 -8.23
CA ARG A 140 -12.85 -9.64 -6.79
C ARG A 140 -11.61 -9.89 -5.95
N LEU A 141 -11.64 -9.43 -4.69
CA LEU A 141 -10.57 -9.71 -3.74
C LEU A 141 -10.52 -11.21 -3.41
N LEU A 142 -9.41 -11.87 -3.74
CA LEU A 142 -9.21 -13.28 -3.39
C LEU A 142 -8.75 -13.43 -1.94
N PRO A 143 -8.99 -14.59 -1.29
CA PRO A 143 -8.46 -14.87 0.04
C PRO A 143 -6.94 -14.84 0.03
N TRP A 144 -6.36 -13.96 0.85
CA TRP A 144 -4.90 -13.77 0.93
C TRP A 144 -4.17 -15.00 1.47
N ASP A 145 -4.87 -15.84 2.26
CA ASP A 145 -4.34 -17.04 2.90
C ASP A 145 -3.72 -18.03 1.90
N ASN A 146 -4.30 -18.13 0.71
CA ASN A 146 -3.81 -19.00 -0.37
C ASN A 146 -2.52 -18.48 -1.03
N TYR A 147 -2.13 -17.24 -0.72
CA TYR A 147 -1.01 -16.54 -1.36
C TYR A 147 0.08 -16.16 -0.35
N ARG A 148 0.09 -16.76 0.84
CA ARG A 148 1.08 -16.47 1.87
C ARG A 148 2.51 -16.77 1.40
N VAL A 149 3.44 -15.89 1.75
CA VAL A 149 4.88 -16.06 1.46
C VAL A 149 5.60 -16.80 2.60
N VAL A 150 5.07 -16.69 3.82
CA VAL A 150 5.67 -17.26 5.03
C VAL A 150 4.68 -18.22 5.66
N ASP A 151 5.12 -19.46 5.88
CA ASP A 151 4.33 -20.51 6.52
C ASP A 151 4.53 -20.48 8.04
N GLU A 152 4.22 -19.34 8.66
CA GLU A 152 4.50 -19.09 10.09
C GLU A 152 3.34 -19.47 11.03
N GLY A 153 2.43 -20.32 10.56
CA GLY A 153 1.29 -20.82 11.32
C GLY A 153 0.47 -19.70 11.99
N VAL A 154 0.00 -19.98 13.20
CA VAL A 154 -0.94 -19.18 14.03
C VAL A 154 -0.44 -17.75 14.37
N SER A 155 0.81 -17.40 14.03
CA SER A 155 1.39 -16.07 14.28
C SER A 155 0.77 -14.96 13.44
N GLN A 156 0.43 -15.27 12.18
CA GLN A 156 -0.27 -14.37 11.27
C GLN A 156 -1.78 -14.53 11.51
N LYS A 157 -2.23 -14.34 12.75
CA LYS A 157 -3.65 -14.39 13.04
C LYS A 157 -4.35 -13.27 12.26
N VAL A 158 -5.34 -13.70 11.49
CA VAL A 158 -6.33 -12.86 10.83
C VAL A 158 -6.83 -11.82 11.85
N LEU A 159 -6.60 -10.53 11.54
CA LEU A 159 -7.30 -9.41 12.19
C LEU A 159 -8.80 -9.55 11.98
#